data_AF-A0A3N7BYR4-F1
#
_entry.id   AF-A0A3N7BYR4-F1
#
_cell.length_a   1.000
_cell.length_b   1.000
_cell.length_c   1.000
_cell.angle_alpha   90.00
_cell.angle_beta   90.00
_cell.angle_gamma   90.00
#
_symmetry.space_group_name_H-M   'P 1'
#
loop_
_entity.id
_entity.type
_entity.pdbx_description
1 polymer ?
#
loop_
_entity_poly.entity_id
_entity_poly.type
_entity_poly.pdbx_seq_one_letter_code
_entity_poly.pdbx_strand_id
1 'polypeptide(L)'
;MVHIRCAAVKSPAIDLGVRMQCDFEISQGIYLVQSLHKLDLHNDFIFVGFDYSLEYRTLVLRWRRSPGEWVCIGTPASVSIEFQVVSEFRFQPRDSANPFTEDDCVNSIGYWTDEDWADGVFEVESNQQSDPNWLTAIEFVSGAVIAVQAASAQAQIEL
;
A
#
# COMPACT_ATOMS: atom_id res chain seq x y z
N MET A 1 6.50 -30.22 11.35
CA MET A 1 6.26 -28.85 10.87
C MET A 1 6.16 -28.93 9.35
N VAL A 2 4.99 -28.67 8.77
CA VAL A 2 4.78 -28.75 7.32
C VAL A 2 5.10 -27.38 6.74
N HIS A 3 6.16 -27.27 5.94
CA HIS A 3 6.45 -26.07 5.16
C HIS A 3 5.65 -26.16 3.86
N ILE A 4 4.52 -25.45 3.79
CA ILE A 4 3.83 -25.21 2.53
C ILE A 4 4.59 -24.10 1.82
N ARG A 5 5.37 -24.44 0.78
CA ARG A 5 5.93 -23.44 -0.14
C ARG A 5 4.93 -23.24 -1.28
N CYS A 6 4.23 -22.12 -1.28
CA CYS A 6 3.47 -21.68 -2.45
C CYS A 6 4.48 -21.20 -3.49
N ALA A 7 4.60 -21.91 -4.62
CA ALA A 7 5.23 -21.35 -5.80
C ALA A 7 4.26 -20.34 -6.39
N ALA A 8 4.65 -19.07 -6.47
CA ALA A 8 3.91 -18.09 -7.25
C ALA A 8 4.03 -18.49 -8.73
N VAL A 9 2.93 -18.92 -9.33
CA VAL A 9 2.84 -19.04 -10.79
C VAL A 9 2.56 -17.64 -11.31
N LYS A 10 3.35 -17.15 -12.28
CA LYS A 10 3.03 -15.91 -13.00
C LYS A 10 1.65 -16.10 -13.65
N SER A 11 0.62 -15.53 -13.05
CA SER A 11 -0.70 -15.45 -13.66
C SER A 11 -0.63 -14.44 -14.81
N PRO A 12 -1.20 -14.72 -15.98
CA PRO A 12 -1.35 -13.70 -17.00
C PRO A 12 -2.23 -12.58 -16.44
N ALA A 13 -1.72 -11.34 -16.46
CA ALA A 13 -2.51 -10.16 -16.14
C ALA A 13 -3.76 -10.16 -17.05
N ILE A 14 -4.93 -10.09 -16.43
CA ILE A 14 -6.17 -9.89 -17.19
C ILE A 14 -6.19 -8.40 -17.54
N ASP A 15 -5.92 -8.09 -18.82
CA ASP A 15 -6.05 -6.72 -19.35
C ASP A 15 -7.52 -6.31 -19.29
N LEU A 16 -7.88 -5.57 -18.23
CA LEU A 16 -9.20 -4.96 -18.12
C LEU A 16 -9.20 -3.54 -18.70
N GLY A 17 -8.06 -2.94 -19.04
CA GLY A 17 -7.95 -1.54 -19.47
C GLY A 17 -8.54 -0.50 -18.50
N VAL A 18 -9.02 -0.91 -17.31
CA VAL A 18 -9.70 -0.07 -16.34
C VAL A 18 -8.72 0.28 -15.23
N ARG A 19 -8.41 1.58 -15.13
CA ARG A 19 -7.61 2.13 -14.04
C ARG A 19 -8.40 2.10 -12.75
N MET A 20 -7.69 1.83 -11.65
CA MET A 20 -8.24 1.96 -10.30
C MET A 20 -8.69 3.41 -10.06
N GLN A 21 -9.90 3.58 -9.53
CA GLN A 21 -10.44 4.89 -9.14
C GLN A 21 -10.11 5.19 -7.68
N CYS A 22 -9.47 6.32 -7.41
CA CYS A 22 -9.10 6.73 -6.05
C CYS A 22 -9.74 8.08 -5.69
N ASP A 23 -10.12 8.25 -4.42
CA ASP A 23 -10.53 9.54 -3.85
C ASP A 23 -9.38 10.30 -3.15
N PHE A 24 -8.18 9.73 -3.22
CA PHE A 24 -6.93 10.27 -2.69
C PHE A 24 -5.81 10.15 -3.73
N GLU A 25 -4.72 10.86 -3.50
CA GLU A 25 -3.47 10.76 -4.24
C GLU A 25 -2.34 10.34 -3.30
N ILE A 26 -1.38 9.58 -3.84
CA ILE A 26 -0.10 9.34 -3.18
C ILE A 26 0.92 10.30 -3.80
N SER A 27 1.62 11.06 -2.95
CA SER A 27 2.67 11.98 -3.39
C SER A 27 3.99 11.71 -2.67
N GLN A 28 5.09 11.79 -3.41
CA GLN A 28 6.46 11.57 -2.92
C GLN A 28 6.62 10.24 -2.16
N GLY A 29 5.92 9.21 -2.62
CA GLY A 29 5.98 7.86 -2.03
C GLY A 29 5.38 7.70 -0.63
N ILE A 30 5.16 8.76 0.15
CA ILE A 30 4.83 8.62 1.58
C ILE A 30 3.64 9.47 2.04
N TYR A 31 3.19 10.41 1.21
CA TYR A 31 2.09 11.29 1.59
C TYR A 31 0.77 10.82 0.98
N LEU A 32 -0.23 10.60 1.82
CA LEU A 32 -1.63 10.50 1.39
C LEU A 32 -2.25 11.89 1.34
N VAL A 33 -2.75 12.28 0.18
CA VAL A 33 -3.40 13.57 -0.07
C VAL A 33 -4.88 13.35 -0.36
N GLN A 34 -5.74 13.89 0.50
CA GLN A 34 -7.20 13.83 0.32
C GLN A 34 -7.85 15.14 0.80
N SER A 35 -8.51 15.85 -0.13
CA SER A 35 -9.14 17.14 0.15
C SER A 35 -8.17 18.16 0.78
N LEU A 36 -8.35 18.53 2.06
CA LEU A 36 -7.49 19.47 2.79
C LEU A 36 -6.34 18.79 3.56
N HIS A 37 -6.30 17.46 3.56
CA HIS A 37 -5.31 16.70 4.30
C HIS A 37 -4.15 16.29 3.40
N LYS A 38 -2.93 16.47 3.92
CA LYS A 38 -1.70 15.86 3.40
C LYS A 38 -1.02 15.18 4.59
N LEU A 39 -1.05 13.85 4.62
CA LEU A 39 -0.67 13.03 5.77
C LEU A 39 0.61 12.26 5.47
N ASP A 40 1.63 12.41 6.31
CA ASP A 40 2.90 11.70 6.21
C ASP A 40 2.78 10.29 6.81
N LEU A 41 2.51 9.29 5.97
CA LEU A 41 2.28 7.92 6.44
C LEU A 41 3.54 7.22 6.96
N HIS A 42 4.74 7.78 6.69
CA HIS A 42 6.02 7.27 7.17
C HIS A 42 6.35 7.81 8.57
N ASN A 43 6.26 9.12 8.76
CA ASN A 43 6.73 9.79 9.98
C ASN A 43 5.67 9.97 11.06
N ASP A 44 4.41 10.20 10.66
CA ASP A 44 3.36 10.64 11.58
C ASP A 44 2.39 9.52 11.99
N PHE A 45 2.50 8.37 11.33
CA PHE A 45 1.59 7.26 11.48
C PHE A 45 2.32 5.93 11.69
N ILE A 46 1.67 5.03 12.43
CA ILE A 46 2.09 3.65 12.66
C ILE A 46 1.11 2.75 11.92
N PHE A 47 1.59 1.92 11.01
CA PHE A 47 0.77 0.89 10.38
C PHE A 47 0.39 -0.17 11.41
N VAL A 48 -0.91 -0.45 11.53
CA VAL A 48 -1.41 -1.38 12.56
C VAL A 48 -1.86 -2.72 12.00
N GLY A 49 -2.00 -2.83 10.69
CA GLY A 49 -2.33 -4.08 10.01
C GLY A 49 -3.29 -3.92 8.85
N PHE A 50 -3.69 -5.07 8.32
CA PHE A 50 -4.64 -5.16 7.21
C PHE A 50 -5.62 -6.32 7.41
N ASP A 51 -6.79 -6.21 6.80
CA ASP A 51 -7.74 -7.31 6.66
C ASP A 51 -8.09 -7.53 5.19
N TYR A 52 -8.11 -8.79 4.77
CA TYR A 52 -8.57 -9.16 3.44
C TYR A 52 -9.83 -10.03 3.52
N SER A 53 -10.92 -9.57 2.92
CA SER A 53 -12.16 -10.34 2.81
C SER A 53 -12.24 -11.06 1.48
N LEU A 54 -12.29 -12.40 1.51
CA LEU A 54 -12.54 -13.22 0.32
C LEU A 54 -13.96 -13.06 -0.21
N GLU A 55 -14.95 -12.94 0.69
CA GLU A 55 -16.36 -12.83 0.34
C GLU A 55 -16.65 -11.51 -0.40
N TYR A 56 -16.10 -10.40 0.12
CA TYR A 56 -16.35 -9.06 -0.42
C TYR A 56 -15.28 -8.60 -1.40
N ARG A 57 -14.16 -9.34 -1.50
CA ARG A 57 -12.96 -8.94 -2.27
C ARG A 57 -12.52 -7.53 -1.91
N THR A 58 -12.39 -7.29 -0.61
CA THR A 58 -11.96 -6.01 -0.05
C THR A 58 -10.66 -6.19 0.72
N LEU A 59 -9.74 -5.24 0.56
CA LEU A 59 -8.54 -5.11 1.36
C LEU A 59 -8.62 -3.80 2.14
N VAL A 60 -8.52 -3.86 3.47
CA VAL A 60 -8.48 -2.65 4.31
C VAL A 60 -7.11 -2.56 4.95
N LEU A 61 -6.42 -1.45 4.73
CA LEU A 61 -5.15 -1.10 5.34
C LEU A 61 -5.38 -0.03 6.42
N ARG A 62 -4.66 -0.11 7.55
CA ARG A 62 -4.92 0.81 8.67
C ARG A 62 -3.65 1.36 9.28
N TRP A 63 -3.74 2.65 9.61
CA TRP A 63 -2.73 3.40 10.32
C TRP A 63 -3.36 4.11 11.51
N ARG A 64 -2.58 4.25 12.58
CA ARG A 64 -2.91 5.12 13.72
C ARG A 64 -1.88 6.23 13.84
N ARG A 65 -2.29 7.40 14.33
CA ARG A 65 -1.36 8.48 14.66
C ARG A 65 -0.26 7.99 15.61
N SER A 66 0.98 8.34 15.30
CA SER A 66 2.11 8.07 16.19
C SER A 66 1.99 8.91 17.47
N PRO A 67 2.33 8.36 18.65
CA PRO A 67 2.31 9.11 19.91
C PRO A 67 3.55 10.02 20.07
N GLY A 68 4.43 10.07 19.07
CA GLY A 68 5.65 10.85 19.09
C GLY A 68 5.41 12.35 19.28
N GLU A 69 6.25 13.00 20.08
CA GLU A 69 6.14 14.44 20.37
C GLU A 69 6.37 15.32 19.13
N TRP A 70 6.98 14.75 18.07
CA TRP A 70 7.17 15.42 16.78
C TRP A 70 5.88 15.55 15.95
N VAL A 71 4.89 14.70 16.23
CA VAL A 71 3.64 14.68 15.47
C VAL A 71 2.77 15.86 15.87
N CYS A 72 2.35 16.65 14.89
CA CYS A 72 1.51 17.81 15.13
C CYS A 72 0.22 17.45 15.88
N ILE A 73 -0.23 18.35 16.77
CA ILE A 73 -1.45 18.15 17.58
C ILE A 73 -2.70 18.03 16.69
N GLY A 74 -2.71 18.70 15.53
CA GLY A 74 -3.80 18.63 14.56
C GLY A 74 -3.72 17.46 13.59
N THR A 75 -2.73 16.57 13.70
CA THR A 75 -2.66 15.37 12.87
C THR A 75 -3.85 14.45 13.22
N PRO A 76 -4.59 13.93 12.22
CA PRO A 76 -5.73 13.03 12.45
C PRO A 76 -5.37 11.80 13.28
N ALA A 77 -6.30 11.31 14.10
CA ALA A 77 -6.14 10.14 14.96
C ALA A 77 -5.87 8.83 14.18
N SER A 78 -6.50 8.62 13.03
CA SER A 78 -6.33 7.40 12.23
C SER A 78 -6.56 7.63 10.74
N VAL A 79 -6.01 6.72 9.93
CA VAL A 79 -6.23 6.67 8.48
C VAL A 79 -6.45 5.22 8.08
N SER A 80 -7.40 4.97 7.19
CA SER A 80 -7.52 3.69 6.50
C SER A 80 -7.62 3.88 4.99
N ILE A 81 -7.17 2.87 4.25
CA ILE A 81 -7.40 2.75 2.81
C ILE A 81 -8.15 1.45 2.56
N GLU A 82 -9.33 1.53 1.96
CA GLU A 82 -10.12 0.38 1.53
C GLU A 82 -10.03 0.22 0.02
N PHE A 83 -9.50 -0.90 -0.44
CA PHE A 83 -9.54 -1.34 -1.83
C PHE A 83 -10.76 -2.22 -2.06
N GLN A 84 -11.51 -1.96 -3.12
CA GLN A 84 -12.77 -2.65 -3.44
C GLN A 84 -12.67 -3.39 -4.77
N VAL A 85 -13.37 -4.53 -4.84
CA VAL A 85 -13.38 -5.39 -6.02
C VAL A 85 -11.94 -5.82 -6.37
N VAL A 86 -11.17 -6.20 -5.35
CA VAL A 86 -9.79 -6.66 -5.49
C VAL A 86 -9.74 -7.84 -6.46
N SER A 87 -8.91 -7.72 -7.50
CA SER A 87 -8.67 -8.78 -8.49
C SER A 87 -7.33 -9.47 -8.28
N GLU A 88 -6.39 -8.80 -7.60
CA GLU A 88 -5.09 -9.36 -7.26
C GLU A 88 -4.61 -8.81 -5.92
N PHE A 89 -4.10 -9.70 -5.07
CA PHE A 89 -3.50 -9.36 -3.78
C PHE A 89 -2.23 -10.20 -3.61
N ARG A 90 -1.11 -9.54 -3.41
CA ARG A 90 0.20 -10.15 -3.21
C ARG A 90 0.82 -9.64 -1.91
N PHE A 91 1.54 -10.52 -1.25
CA PHE A 91 2.37 -10.20 -0.10
C PHE A 91 3.77 -10.75 -0.33
N GLN A 92 4.76 -9.85 -0.41
CA GLN A 92 6.17 -10.22 -0.43
C GLN A 92 6.69 -10.27 1.02
N PRO A 93 7.44 -11.33 1.39
CA PRO A 93 7.96 -11.44 2.74
C PRO A 93 8.96 -10.32 3.05
N ARG A 94 8.97 -9.89 4.31
CA ARG A 94 10.00 -9.04 4.90
C ARG A 94 11.41 -9.60 4.73
N ASP A 95 12.40 -8.73 4.86
CA ASP A 95 13.77 -9.14 5.16
C ASP A 95 13.84 -9.62 6.63
N SER A 96 14.31 -10.85 6.80
CA SER A 96 14.54 -11.48 8.10
C SER A 96 15.68 -10.84 8.91
N ALA A 97 16.55 -10.05 8.28
CA ALA A 97 17.63 -9.33 8.95
C ALA A 97 17.14 -8.08 9.71
N ASN A 98 16.03 -7.48 9.28
CA ASN A 98 15.44 -6.32 9.94
C ASN A 98 14.74 -6.71 11.26
N PRO A 99 14.53 -5.77 12.19
CA PRO A 99 13.68 -6.02 13.36
C PRO A 99 12.18 -6.06 13.02
N PHE A 100 11.36 -6.64 13.90
CA PHE A 100 9.89 -6.65 13.76
C PHE A 100 9.24 -5.27 13.89
N THR A 101 9.94 -4.33 14.50
CA THR A 101 9.51 -2.94 14.59
C THR A 101 9.46 -2.26 13.22
N GLU A 102 10.16 -2.75 12.20
CA GLU A 102 10.12 -2.13 10.86
C GLU A 102 8.91 -2.58 10.03
N ASP A 103 8.09 -3.53 10.52
CA ASP A 103 6.87 -3.96 9.83
C ASP A 103 5.73 -2.93 9.97
N ASP A 104 5.84 -2.00 10.92
CA ASP A 104 4.82 -0.97 11.18
C ASP A 104 5.12 0.39 10.55
N CYS A 105 6.26 0.53 9.85
CA CYS A 105 6.69 1.76 9.20
C CYS A 105 6.67 1.59 7.68
N VAL A 106 5.89 2.42 6.99
CA VAL A 106 5.84 2.46 5.52
C VAL A 106 7.14 3.07 5.00
N ASN A 107 7.86 2.39 4.12
CA ASN A 107 9.01 2.97 3.42
C ASN A 107 8.56 3.79 2.20
N SER A 108 7.71 3.21 1.36
CA SER A 108 7.24 3.84 0.12
C SER A 108 5.88 3.28 -0.31
N ILE A 109 5.15 4.07 -1.09
CA ILE A 109 3.87 3.74 -1.72
C ILE A 109 3.96 4.17 -3.17
N GLY A 110 3.73 3.23 -4.07
CA GLY A 110 3.87 3.46 -5.49
C GLY A 110 3.32 2.29 -6.29
N TYR A 111 4.09 1.84 -7.26
CA TYR A 111 3.71 0.80 -8.19
C TYR A 111 4.65 -0.41 -8.13
N TRP A 112 4.13 -1.56 -8.55
CA TRP A 112 4.86 -2.82 -8.70
C TRP A 112 4.54 -3.44 -10.06
N THR A 113 5.56 -3.95 -10.75
CA THR A 113 5.42 -4.75 -11.99
C THR A 113 6.33 -5.97 -11.95
N ASP A 114 5.97 -7.01 -12.71
CA ASP A 114 6.77 -8.24 -12.88
C ASP A 114 7.77 -8.14 -14.04
N GLU A 115 7.93 -6.94 -14.60
CA GLU A 115 8.88 -6.65 -15.65
C GLU A 115 10.30 -6.55 -15.09
N ASP A 116 11.28 -7.09 -15.82
CA ASP A 116 12.65 -7.29 -15.34
C ASP A 116 13.41 -5.98 -15.02
N TRP A 117 12.88 -4.82 -15.40
CA TRP A 117 13.48 -3.52 -15.10
C TRP A 117 13.10 -2.99 -13.71
N ALA A 118 11.99 -3.45 -13.14
CA ALA A 118 11.51 -2.98 -11.85
C ALA A 118 12.17 -3.79 -10.73
N ASP A 119 12.81 -3.07 -9.81
CA ASP A 119 13.37 -3.63 -8.58
C ASP A 119 12.62 -3.01 -7.40
N GLY A 120 11.65 -3.76 -6.87
CA GLY A 120 10.81 -3.31 -5.76
C GLY A 120 9.70 -2.33 -6.16
N VAL A 121 9.26 -1.53 -5.19
CA VAL A 121 8.24 -0.49 -5.38
C VAL A 121 8.87 0.74 -6.02
N PHE A 122 8.26 1.24 -7.09
CA PHE A 122 8.74 2.41 -7.80
C PHE A 122 7.67 3.51 -7.90
N GLU A 123 8.13 4.75 -7.95
CA GLU A 123 7.28 5.92 -8.16
C GLU A 123 7.29 6.33 -9.65
N VAL A 124 6.20 6.94 -10.07
CA VAL A 124 6.05 7.48 -11.43
C VAL A 124 5.94 8.99 -11.31
N GLU A 125 6.62 9.73 -12.18
CA GLU A 125 6.51 11.19 -12.17
C GLU A 125 5.06 11.62 -12.43
N SER A 126 4.65 12.75 -11.85
CA SER A 126 3.26 13.25 -11.96
C SER A 126 2.81 13.57 -13.40
N ASN A 127 3.75 13.64 -14.35
CA ASN A 127 3.50 13.86 -15.78
C ASN A 127 3.43 12.54 -16.59
N GLN A 128 3.72 11.40 -15.98
CA GLN A 128 3.75 10.08 -16.62
C GLN A 128 2.48 9.30 -16.30
N GLN A 129 1.94 8.65 -17.33
CA GLN A 129 0.81 7.75 -17.14
C GLN A 129 1.31 6.41 -16.61
N SER A 130 0.79 5.98 -15.45
CA SER A 130 0.98 4.61 -14.97
C SER A 130 0.36 3.60 -15.94
N ASP A 131 1.02 2.46 -16.11
CA ASP A 131 0.48 1.32 -16.85
C ASP A 131 -0.68 0.70 -16.04
N PRO A 132 -1.83 0.39 -16.67
CA PRO A 132 -2.96 -0.23 -15.96
C PRO A 132 -2.65 -1.62 -15.37
N ASN A 133 -1.58 -2.28 -15.80
CA ASN A 133 -1.14 -3.58 -15.28
C ASN A 133 -0.19 -3.47 -14.07
N TRP A 134 0.25 -2.27 -13.71
CA TRP A 134 1.07 -2.07 -12.52
C TRP A 134 0.19 -2.10 -11.28
N LEU A 135 0.55 -2.94 -10.33
CA LEU A 135 -0.14 -3.05 -9.05
C LEU A 135 0.16 -1.81 -8.20
N THR A 136 -0.81 -1.32 -7.45
CA THR A 136 -0.52 -0.38 -6.36
C THR A 136 0.22 -1.14 -5.27
N ALA A 137 1.33 -0.61 -4.79
CA ALA A 137 2.20 -1.30 -3.85
C ALA A 137 2.62 -0.41 -2.69
N ILE A 138 2.76 -1.03 -1.52
CA ILE A 138 3.21 -0.41 -0.27
C ILE A 138 4.36 -1.25 0.24
N GLU A 139 5.54 -0.64 0.29
CA GLU A 139 6.74 -1.20 0.86
C GLU A 139 6.88 -0.73 2.32
N PHE A 140 7.27 -1.65 3.20
CA PHE A 140 7.58 -1.36 4.60
C PHE A 140 9.10 -1.26 4.78
N VAL A 141 9.56 -0.56 5.82
CA VAL A 141 11.00 -0.45 6.13
C VAL A 141 11.62 -1.85 6.39
N SER A 142 10.80 -2.83 6.78
CA SER A 142 11.24 -4.22 6.89
C SER A 142 11.55 -4.90 5.55
N GLY A 143 11.21 -4.29 4.41
CA GLY A 143 11.29 -4.86 3.07
C GLY A 143 10.07 -5.72 2.68
N ALA A 144 9.06 -5.82 3.56
CA ALA A 144 7.79 -6.43 3.17
C ALA A 144 7.06 -5.56 2.14
N VAL A 145 6.29 -6.19 1.24
CA VAL A 145 5.48 -5.47 0.25
C VAL A 145 4.07 -6.01 0.22
N ILE A 146 3.08 -5.13 0.30
CA ILE A 146 1.69 -5.40 -0.07
C ILE A 146 1.49 -4.84 -1.47
N ALA A 147 1.07 -5.66 -2.43
CA ALA A 147 0.72 -5.19 -3.77
C ALA A 147 -0.72 -5.63 -4.14
N VAL A 148 -1.48 -4.72 -4.74
CA VAL A 148 -2.91 -4.88 -4.98
C VAL A 148 -3.34 -4.32 -6.34
N GLN A 149 -4.20 -5.09 -7.02
CA GLN A 149 -5.05 -4.60 -8.11
C GLN A 149 -6.49 -4.57 -7.64
N ALA A 150 -7.16 -3.44 -7.81
CA ALA A 150 -8.55 -3.25 -7.43
C ALA A 150 -9.27 -2.33 -8.42
N ALA A 151 -10.61 -2.30 -8.37
CA ALA A 151 -11.39 -1.39 -9.21
C ALA A 151 -11.40 0.04 -8.63
N SER A 152 -11.41 0.15 -7.30
CA SER A 152 -11.36 1.43 -6.60
C SER A 152 -10.62 1.32 -5.26
N ALA A 153 -10.15 2.46 -4.77
CA ALA A 153 -9.63 2.63 -3.42
C ALA A 153 -10.16 3.92 -2.81
N GLN A 154 -10.51 3.88 -1.52
CA GLN A 154 -11.01 5.04 -0.79
C GLN A 154 -10.25 5.21 0.52
N ALA A 155 -9.91 6.45 0.86
CA ALA A 155 -9.29 6.77 2.14
C ALA A 155 -10.33 7.30 3.14
N GLN A 156 -10.26 6.82 4.38
CA GLN A 156 -11.01 7.38 5.49
C GLN A 156 -10.05 7.98 6.51
N ILE A 157 -10.26 9.26 6.83
CA ILE A 157 -9.47 10.01 7.80
C ILE A 157 -10.34 10.28 9.02
N GLU A 158 -9.89 9.83 10.19
CA GLU A 158 -10.54 10.07 11.48
C GLU A 158 -9.77 11.13 12.26
N LEU A 159 -10.45 12.21 12.63
CA LEU A 159 -9.86 13.38 13.31
C LEU A 159 -9.48 13.09 14.76
#